data_AF-A0A9W9HQJ1-F1
#
_entry.id   AF-A0A9W9HQJ1-F1
#
_cell.length_a   1.000
_cell.length_b   1.000
_cell.length_c   1.000
_cell.angle_alpha   90.00
_cell.angle_beta   90.00
_cell.angle_gamma   90.00
#
_symmetry.space_group_name_H-M   'P 1'
#
loop_
_entity.id
_entity.type
_entity.pdbx_description
1 polymer ?
#
loop_
_entity_poly.entity_id
_entity_poly.type
_entity_poly.pdbx_seq_one_letter_code
_entity_poly.pdbx_strand_id
1 'polypeptide(L)'
;MASETPDPLRALQQLEQEQGDLKKRLAIIRISEPISDAGDSNPSPSKRRSDVSMSNWNDPTPASLEADLTHYKELFSKLRFSYLEQVTKEKFLRAIVGDPPLVVGHNENVEMETQLAKVKAELKAQKEEARLMIEEMETMGRELASRMASLLTLLLQWLTLNTCITGYKNVEVQMKQLSTLPDAIENLESTIAGLRAKQVAGMDSSDPRSSQNLPLPATRALLSEREAELAALNRQIAAVQNTLPRKTREAEALERECTVLERRKDEAITQAHEAQRKKQEGESDGLEEMGRWYRGAEKTLKEMVDVEG
;
A
#
# COMPACT_ATOMS: atom_id res chain seq x y z
N MET A 1 31.06 35.69 56.80
CA MET A 1 31.83 35.47 55.55
C MET A 1 30.98 34.57 54.67
N ALA A 2 30.30 35.15 53.68
CA ALA A 2 29.39 34.43 52.81
C ALA A 2 30.21 33.73 51.70
N SER A 3 30.03 32.42 51.56
CA SER A 3 30.66 31.60 50.54
C SER A 3 29.94 31.77 49.21
N GLU A 4 30.57 32.44 48.25
CA GLU A 4 30.10 32.52 46.86
C GLU A 4 30.09 31.12 46.24
N THR A 5 28.91 30.66 45.84
CA THR A 5 28.75 29.47 45.00
C THR A 5 29.22 29.82 43.58
N PRO A 6 30.18 29.09 42.98
CA PRO A 6 30.62 29.37 41.62
C PRO A 6 29.49 29.04 40.63
N ASP A 7 29.22 29.99 39.74
CA ASP A 7 28.16 29.92 38.72
C ASP A 7 28.44 28.75 37.74
N PRO A 8 27.60 27.69 37.73
CA PRO A 8 27.87 26.46 36.98
C PRO A 8 27.96 26.69 35.47
N LEU A 9 27.34 27.75 34.96
CA LEU A 9 27.40 28.12 33.55
C LEU A 9 28.80 28.62 33.15
N ARG A 10 29.49 29.34 34.03
CA ARG A 10 30.87 29.80 33.77
C ARG A 10 31.86 28.64 33.80
N ALA A 11 31.67 27.68 34.70
CA ALA A 11 32.51 26.48 34.76
C ALA A 11 32.37 25.62 33.49
N LEU A 12 31.15 25.47 32.96
CA LEU A 12 30.92 24.76 31.69
C LEU A 12 31.53 25.50 30.50
N GLN A 13 31.46 26.83 30.49
CA GLN A 13 32.01 27.65 29.41
C GLN A 13 33.55 27.66 29.39
N GLN A 14 34.19 27.63 30.57
CA GLN A 14 35.64 27.46 30.69
C GLN A 14 36.10 26.08 30.21
N LEU A 15 35.40 25.01 30.57
CA LEU A 15 35.71 23.65 30.11
C LEU A 15 35.51 23.47 28.60
N GLU A 16 34.53 24.15 28.02
CA GLU A 16 34.27 24.14 26.57
C GLU A 16 35.38 24.88 25.78
N GLN A 17 35.92 25.96 26.35
CA GLN A 17 37.09 26.66 25.79
C GLN A 17 38.41 25.89 25.94
N GLU A 18 38.62 25.21 27.08
CA GLU A 18 39.87 24.50 27.35
C GLU A 18 39.99 23.16 26.60
N GLN A 19 38.88 22.48 26.31
CA GLN A 19 38.93 21.10 25.81
C GLN A 19 38.39 20.88 24.40
N GLY A 20 37.72 21.86 23.78
CA GLY A 20 37.17 21.73 22.43
C GLY A 20 36.03 20.71 22.30
N ASP A 21 35.00 21.11 21.56
CA ASP A 21 33.80 20.35 21.15
C ASP A 21 33.43 19.14 22.05
N LEU A 22 33.05 19.43 23.30
CA LEU A 22 32.60 18.45 24.30
C LEU A 22 31.50 17.53 23.75
N LYS A 23 30.68 18.02 22.81
CA LYS A 23 29.62 17.23 22.14
C LYS A 23 30.15 16.01 21.40
N LYS A 24 31.37 16.05 20.85
CA LYS A 24 31.98 14.89 20.19
C LYS A 24 32.44 13.82 21.18
N ARG A 25 32.81 14.20 22.41
CA ARG A 25 33.24 13.27 23.47
C ARG A 25 32.08 12.73 24.32
N LEU A 26 31.01 13.51 24.50
CA LEU A 26 29.80 13.11 25.22
C LEU A 26 28.81 12.32 24.35
N ALA A 27 29.04 12.25 23.04
CA ALA A 27 28.32 11.35 22.15
C ALA A 27 28.79 9.90 22.37
N ILE A 28 28.26 9.26 23.41
CA ILE A 28 28.67 7.92 23.85
C ILE A 28 28.34 6.82 22.81
N ILE A 29 27.51 7.08 21.78
CA ILE A 29 27.21 6.09 20.74
C ILE A 29 27.00 6.77 19.38
N ARG A 30 27.92 6.55 18.42
CA ARG A 30 27.65 6.74 16.99
C ARG A 30 27.15 5.43 16.41
N ILE A 31 25.84 5.31 16.23
CA ILE A 31 25.16 4.08 15.80
C ILE A 31 25.55 3.66 14.36
N SER A 32 26.25 4.53 13.61
CA SER A 32 26.61 4.33 12.20
C SER A 32 28.08 3.96 11.95
N GLU A 33 28.91 3.81 12.98
CA GLU A 33 30.32 3.36 12.82
C GLU A 33 30.49 1.94 13.39
N PRO A 34 30.95 0.96 12.59
CA PRO A 34 31.28 -0.36 13.11
C PRO A 34 32.48 -0.25 14.06
N ILE A 35 32.28 -0.65 15.33
CA ILE A 35 33.35 -0.66 16.32
C ILE A 35 34.24 -1.88 16.06
N SER A 36 35.26 -1.69 15.24
CA SER A 36 36.37 -2.63 15.13
C SER A 36 37.64 -1.83 14.83
N ASP A 37 38.25 -1.25 15.87
CA ASP A 37 39.67 -1.45 16.12
C ASP A 37 40.07 -0.93 17.52
N ALA A 38 40.24 -1.84 18.46
CA ALA A 38 40.96 -1.61 19.70
C ALA A 38 41.67 -2.92 20.08
N GLY A 39 42.61 -3.34 19.23
CA GLY A 39 43.43 -4.52 19.44
C GLY A 39 44.80 -4.37 18.79
N ASP A 40 45.77 -3.95 19.60
CA ASP A 40 47.21 -4.13 19.45
C ASP A 40 47.90 -3.80 18.11
N SER A 41 48.61 -2.66 18.16
CA SER A 41 49.77 -2.37 17.33
C SER A 41 50.85 -3.45 17.44
N ASN A 42 51.10 -4.17 16.34
CA ASN A 42 52.44 -4.66 15.99
C ASN A 42 52.52 -4.94 14.47
N PRO A 43 53.17 -4.08 13.66
CA PRO A 43 53.42 -4.38 12.27
C PRO A 43 54.73 -5.18 12.15
N SER A 44 54.64 -6.49 11.93
CA SER A 44 55.76 -7.26 11.40
C SER A 44 55.76 -7.20 9.87
N PRO A 45 56.86 -6.76 9.22
CA PRO A 45 56.94 -6.64 7.78
C PRO A 45 57.51 -7.94 7.20
N SER A 46 56.68 -8.76 6.55
CA SER A 46 57.11 -9.69 5.48
C SER A 46 56.08 -10.80 5.29
N LYS A 47 55.12 -10.57 4.39
CA LYS A 47 54.86 -11.50 3.29
C LYS A 47 53.89 -10.87 2.30
N ARG A 48 54.46 -10.40 1.20
CA ARG A 48 53.73 -10.24 -0.06
C ARG A 48 53.16 -11.60 -0.46
N ARG A 49 51.85 -11.76 -0.29
CA ARG A 49 51.00 -12.56 -1.18
C ARG A 49 49.83 -11.68 -1.54
N SER A 50 50.01 -10.97 -2.64
CA SER A 50 48.92 -10.46 -3.46
C SER A 50 47.98 -11.61 -3.81
N ASP A 51 46.70 -11.28 -3.95
CA ASP A 51 45.61 -12.08 -4.51
C ASP A 51 44.71 -12.80 -3.50
N VAL A 52 43.91 -12.02 -2.77
CA VAL A 52 42.48 -12.32 -2.53
C VAL A 52 41.75 -10.98 -2.57
N SER A 53 40.86 -10.81 -3.53
CA SER A 53 39.98 -9.68 -3.70
C SER A 53 39.29 -9.30 -2.39
N MET A 54 39.76 -8.23 -1.74
CA MET A 54 39.03 -7.50 -0.71
C MET A 54 37.97 -6.61 -1.36
N SER A 55 37.02 -7.23 -2.06
CA SER A 55 35.80 -6.59 -2.55
C SER A 55 34.57 -7.08 -1.78
N ASN A 56 34.72 -7.41 -0.50
CA ASN A 56 33.62 -7.88 0.36
C ASN A 56 33.41 -7.03 1.62
N TRP A 57 33.84 -5.76 1.55
CA TRP A 57 33.79 -4.81 2.67
C TRP A 57 32.49 -3.97 2.74
N ASN A 58 31.42 -4.33 2.02
CA ASN A 58 30.17 -3.57 2.05
C ASN A 58 28.87 -4.34 1.73
N ASP A 59 28.90 -5.68 1.62
CA ASP A 59 27.66 -6.44 1.41
C ASP A 59 27.30 -7.23 2.68
N PRO A 60 26.24 -6.82 3.42
CA PRO A 60 25.78 -7.57 4.58
C PRO A 60 25.26 -8.92 4.08
N THR A 61 26.08 -9.96 4.25
CA THR A 61 25.65 -11.32 3.94
C THR A 61 24.61 -11.72 5.00
N PRO A 62 23.49 -12.36 4.65
CA PRO A 62 22.40 -12.64 5.60
C PRO A 62 22.86 -13.40 6.86
N ALA A 63 23.87 -14.26 6.74
CA ALA A 63 24.47 -14.96 7.86
C ALA A 63 25.25 -14.04 8.84
N SER A 64 25.88 -12.96 8.34
CA SER A 64 26.57 -11.97 9.18
C SER A 64 25.56 -11.13 9.95
N LEU A 65 24.47 -10.73 9.30
CA LEU A 65 23.40 -9.97 9.96
C LEU A 65 22.70 -10.80 11.04
N GLU A 66 22.50 -12.09 10.80
CA GLU A 66 21.94 -13.00 11.81
C GLU A 66 22.86 -13.13 13.02
N ALA A 67 24.16 -13.33 12.79
CA ALA A 67 25.16 -13.38 13.87
C ALA A 67 25.15 -12.07 14.69
N ASP A 68 25.14 -10.91 14.03
CA ASP A 68 25.08 -9.61 14.71
C ASP A 68 23.78 -9.45 15.51
N LEU A 69 22.62 -9.86 14.97
CA LEU A 69 21.35 -9.80 15.69
C LEU A 69 21.34 -10.70 16.93
N THR A 70 21.94 -11.89 16.86
CA THR A 70 22.07 -12.77 18.04
C THR A 70 22.98 -12.15 19.09
N HIS A 71 24.12 -11.60 18.68
CA HIS A 71 25.06 -10.90 19.57
C HIS A 71 24.41 -9.70 20.25
N TYR A 72 23.68 -8.85 19.51
CA TYR A 72 22.95 -7.72 20.11
C TYR A 72 21.85 -8.17 21.06
N LYS A 73 21.09 -9.23 20.74
CA LYS A 73 20.08 -9.77 21.67
C LYS A 73 20.72 -10.25 22.98
N GLU A 74 21.86 -10.91 22.91
CA GLU A 74 22.61 -11.32 24.09
C GLU A 74 23.19 -10.14 24.86
N LEU A 75 23.77 -9.16 24.17
CA LEU A 75 24.31 -7.95 24.80
C LEU A 75 23.21 -7.15 25.49
N PHE A 76 22.08 -6.91 24.82
CA PHE A 76 20.95 -6.18 25.39
C PHE A 76 20.28 -6.94 26.54
N SER A 77 20.20 -8.27 26.50
CA SER A 77 19.70 -9.04 27.62
C SER A 77 20.64 -8.98 28.83
N LYS A 78 21.96 -9.07 28.61
CA LYS A 78 22.98 -8.87 29.67
C LYS A 78 22.95 -7.45 30.23
N LEU A 79 22.85 -6.44 29.35
CA LEU A 79 22.80 -5.03 29.75
C LEU A 79 21.50 -4.72 30.52
N ARG A 80 20.37 -5.25 30.07
CA ARG A 80 19.08 -5.15 30.77
C ARG A 80 19.15 -5.82 32.15
N PHE A 81 19.75 -6.99 32.26
CA PHE A 81 19.93 -7.67 33.54
C PHE A 81 20.82 -6.85 34.48
N SER A 82 21.98 -6.40 33.99
CA SER A 82 22.90 -5.56 34.76
C SER A 82 22.25 -4.25 35.21
N TYR A 83 21.47 -3.60 34.35
CA TYR A 83 20.76 -2.37 34.69
C TYR A 83 19.67 -2.61 35.73
N LEU A 84 18.85 -3.65 35.56
CA LEU A 84 17.82 -3.99 36.53
C LEU A 84 18.43 -4.34 37.89
N GLU A 85 19.52 -5.09 37.91
CA GLU A 85 20.27 -5.42 39.12
C GLU A 85 20.85 -4.16 39.78
N GLN A 86 21.46 -3.26 39.01
CA GLN A 86 22.02 -2.03 39.53
C GLN A 86 20.94 -1.08 40.08
N VAL A 87 19.85 -0.87 39.34
CA VAL A 87 18.73 -0.02 39.78
C VAL A 87 18.07 -0.60 41.03
N THR A 88 17.90 -1.92 41.11
CA THR A 88 17.34 -2.56 42.31
C THR A 88 18.28 -2.47 43.50
N LYS A 89 19.59 -2.68 43.31
CA LYS A 89 20.61 -2.47 44.36
C LYS A 89 20.62 -1.02 44.85
N GLU A 90 20.63 -0.05 43.95
CA GLU A 90 20.59 1.38 44.30
C GLU A 90 19.30 1.74 45.04
N LYS A 91 18.15 1.28 44.54
CA LYS A 91 16.85 1.51 45.18
C LYS A 91 16.79 0.88 46.57
N PHE A 92 17.35 -0.31 46.77
CA PHE A 92 17.45 -0.97 48.07
C PHE A 92 18.35 -0.20 49.04
N LEU A 93 19.55 0.21 48.60
CA LEU A 93 20.45 1.02 49.42
C LEU A 93 19.82 2.36 49.78
N ARG A 94 19.16 3.03 48.84
CA ARG A 94 18.45 4.29 49.10
C ARG A 94 17.26 4.11 50.04
N ALA A 95 16.57 2.97 50.01
CA ALA A 95 15.46 2.68 50.93
C ALA A 95 15.93 2.45 52.38
N ILE A 96 17.14 1.89 52.58
CA ILE A 96 17.71 1.62 53.91
C ILE A 96 18.48 2.83 54.47
N VAL A 97 19.17 3.57 53.61
CA VAL A 97 20.02 4.72 53.98
C VAL A 97 19.27 6.05 53.91
N GLY A 98 18.10 6.10 53.27
CA GLY A 98 17.25 7.29 53.24
C GLY A 98 16.71 7.65 54.62
N ASP A 99 16.64 8.95 54.92
CA ASP A 99 16.10 9.47 56.18
C ASP A 99 14.76 10.19 55.87
N PRO A 100 13.59 9.66 56.28
CA PRO A 100 13.39 8.46 57.10
C PRO A 100 13.46 7.14 56.32
N PRO A 101 13.88 6.03 56.96
CA PRO A 101 14.01 4.74 56.30
C PRO A 101 12.65 4.21 55.85
N LEU A 102 12.58 3.68 54.63
CA LEU A 102 11.35 3.14 54.06
C LEU A 102 11.08 1.76 54.66
N VAL A 103 10.35 1.71 55.77
CA VAL A 103 9.89 0.46 56.39
C VAL A 103 8.60 0.04 55.71
N VAL A 104 8.70 -0.88 54.74
CA VAL A 104 7.50 -1.50 54.14
C VAL A 104 6.80 -2.32 55.22
N GLY A 105 5.61 -1.88 55.62
CA GLY A 105 4.82 -2.57 56.62
C GLY A 105 4.31 -3.92 56.10
N HIS A 106 4.21 -4.93 56.97
CA HIS A 106 3.61 -6.22 56.60
C HIS A 106 2.20 -6.04 55.99
N ASN A 107 1.44 -5.05 56.48
CA ASN A 107 0.12 -4.72 55.94
C ASN A 107 0.15 -4.21 54.49
N GLU A 108 1.12 -3.38 54.13
CA GLU A 108 1.30 -2.88 52.76
C GLU A 108 1.71 -4.01 51.81
N ASN A 109 2.57 -4.92 52.26
CA ASN A 109 2.92 -6.12 51.49
C ASN A 109 1.72 -7.03 51.25
N VAL A 110 0.90 -7.27 52.29
CA VAL A 110 -0.34 -8.08 52.14
C VAL A 110 -1.28 -7.41 51.15
N GLU A 111 -1.47 -6.09 51.22
CA GLU A 111 -2.30 -5.35 50.28
C GLU A 111 -1.78 -5.47 48.83
N MET A 112 -0.47 -5.27 48.62
CA MET A 112 0.17 -5.43 47.32
C MET A 112 0.09 -6.86 46.78
N GLU A 113 0.21 -7.88 47.64
CA GLU A 113 -0.01 -9.28 47.26
C GLU A 113 -1.45 -9.54 46.82
N THR A 114 -2.45 -8.94 47.49
CA THR A 114 -3.84 -9.04 47.05
C THR A 114 -4.08 -8.36 45.70
N GLN A 115 -3.47 -7.19 45.46
CA GLN A 115 -3.55 -6.49 44.18
C GLN A 115 -2.88 -7.30 43.06
N LEU A 116 -1.69 -7.85 43.32
CA LEU A 116 -1.00 -8.73 42.38
C LEU A 116 -1.81 -9.99 42.08
N ALA A 117 -2.49 -10.57 43.07
CA ALA A 117 -3.37 -11.72 42.85
C ALA A 117 -4.55 -11.36 41.94
N LYS A 118 -5.17 -10.18 42.13
CA LYS A 118 -6.25 -9.67 41.27
C LYS A 118 -5.76 -9.45 39.84
N VAL A 119 -4.69 -8.67 39.65
CA VAL A 119 -4.13 -8.39 38.33
C VAL A 119 -3.66 -9.67 37.63
N LYS A 120 -3.11 -10.64 38.37
CA LYS A 120 -2.73 -11.95 37.82
C LYS A 120 -3.93 -12.79 37.40
N ALA A 121 -5.04 -12.70 38.12
CA ALA A 121 -6.29 -13.37 37.74
C ALA A 121 -6.88 -12.73 36.47
N GLU A 122 -6.94 -11.40 36.42
CA GLU A 122 -7.39 -10.64 35.24
C GLU A 122 -6.52 -10.95 34.01
N LEU A 123 -5.19 -10.94 34.16
CA LEU A 123 -4.27 -11.26 33.08
C LEU A 123 -4.47 -12.71 32.58
N LYS A 124 -4.77 -13.66 33.48
CA LYS A 124 -5.08 -15.03 33.07
C LYS A 124 -6.40 -15.11 32.31
N ALA A 125 -7.42 -14.39 32.76
CA ALA A 125 -8.71 -14.33 32.07
C ALA A 125 -8.57 -13.73 30.66
N GLN A 126 -7.87 -12.60 30.53
CA GLN A 126 -7.62 -11.96 29.24
C GLN A 126 -6.77 -12.82 28.30
N LYS A 127 -5.79 -13.56 28.83
CA LYS A 127 -5.00 -14.51 28.02
C LYS A 127 -5.85 -15.65 27.49
N GLU A 128 -6.79 -16.13 28.29
CA GLU A 128 -7.70 -17.19 27.86
C GLU A 128 -8.70 -16.67 26.81
N GLU A 129 -9.24 -15.47 27.01
CA GLU A 129 -10.10 -14.80 26.02
C GLU A 129 -9.37 -14.59 24.69
N ALA A 130 -8.13 -14.08 24.72
CA ALA A 130 -7.32 -13.92 23.52
C ALA A 130 -7.02 -15.26 22.85
N ARG A 131 -6.79 -16.33 23.63
CA ARG A 131 -6.58 -17.68 23.11
C ARG A 131 -7.81 -18.20 22.35
N LEU A 132 -9.00 -18.02 22.93
CA LEU A 132 -10.26 -18.40 22.31
C LEU A 132 -10.54 -17.60 21.04
N MET A 133 -10.31 -16.28 21.06
CA MET A 133 -10.48 -15.42 19.89
C MET A 133 -9.54 -15.81 18.74
N ILE A 134 -8.30 -16.21 19.04
CA ILE A 134 -7.36 -16.70 18.03
C ILE A 134 -7.86 -18.02 17.44
N GLU A 135 -8.36 -18.94 18.26
CA GLU A 135 -8.90 -20.22 17.80
C GLU A 135 -10.14 -20.01 16.89
N GLU A 136 -11.05 -19.12 17.26
CA GLU A 136 -12.18 -18.73 16.41
C GLU A 136 -11.71 -18.10 15.10
N MET A 137 -10.73 -17.19 15.15
CA MET A 137 -10.17 -16.58 13.94
C MET A 137 -9.51 -17.61 13.02
N GLU A 138 -8.78 -18.58 13.57
CA GLU A 138 -8.17 -19.65 12.78
C GLU A 138 -9.22 -20.56 12.13
N THR A 139 -10.27 -20.93 12.86
CA THR A 139 -11.35 -21.77 12.32
C THR A 139 -12.09 -21.05 11.19
N MET A 140 -12.43 -19.77 11.38
CA MET A 140 -13.02 -18.93 10.34
C MET A 140 -12.08 -18.80 9.12
N GLY A 141 -10.77 -18.62 9.36
CA GLY A 141 -9.77 -18.55 8.30
C GLY A 141 -9.67 -19.84 7.48
N ARG A 142 -9.69 -21.00 8.13
CA ARG A 142 -9.68 -22.32 7.46
C ARG A 142 -10.96 -22.56 6.67
N GLU A 143 -12.11 -22.15 7.20
CA GLU A 143 -13.40 -22.27 6.51
C GLU A 143 -13.43 -21.40 5.25
N LEU A 144 -13.01 -20.13 5.36
CA LEU A 144 -12.93 -19.21 4.22
C LEU A 144 -12.00 -19.75 3.12
N ALA A 145 -10.82 -20.24 3.51
CA ALA A 145 -9.87 -20.86 2.57
C ALA A 145 -10.47 -22.09 1.88
N SER A 146 -11.20 -22.94 2.62
CA SER A 146 -11.88 -24.12 2.07
C SER A 146 -12.97 -23.73 1.06
N ARG A 147 -13.77 -22.70 1.36
CA ARG A 147 -14.77 -22.15 0.43
C ARG A 147 -14.13 -21.59 -0.83
N MET A 148 -13.05 -20.81 -0.69
CA MET A 148 -12.29 -20.26 -1.81
C MET A 148 -11.71 -21.37 -2.70
N ALA A 149 -11.14 -22.41 -2.11
CA ALA A 149 -10.61 -23.56 -2.85
C ALA A 149 -11.71 -24.34 -3.61
N SER A 150 -12.88 -24.52 -2.98
CA SER A 150 -14.04 -25.12 -3.63
C SER A 150 -14.52 -24.29 -4.83
N LEU A 151 -14.65 -22.96 -4.65
CA LEU A 151 -15.03 -22.04 -5.73
C LEU A 151 -14.01 -22.04 -6.87
N LEU A 152 -12.71 -22.07 -6.56
CA LEU A 152 -11.65 -22.14 -7.57
C LEU A 152 -11.76 -23.44 -8.39
N THR A 153 -12.05 -24.56 -7.73
CA THR A 153 -12.25 -25.86 -8.40
C THR A 153 -13.46 -25.82 -9.33
N LEU A 154 -14.57 -25.26 -8.87
CA LEU A 154 -15.78 -25.07 -9.70
C LEU A 154 -15.52 -24.14 -10.89
N LEU A 155 -14.77 -23.07 -10.68
CA LEU A 155 -14.42 -22.12 -11.75
C LEU A 155 -13.53 -22.78 -12.81
N LEU A 156 -12.54 -23.57 -12.40
CA LEU A 156 -11.71 -24.35 -13.32
C LEU A 156 -12.55 -25.36 -14.12
N GLN A 157 -13.49 -26.04 -13.45
CA GLN A 157 -14.38 -26.97 -14.14
C GLN A 157 -15.32 -26.27 -15.13
N TRP A 158 -15.85 -25.10 -14.76
CA TRP A 158 -16.65 -24.30 -15.67
C TRP A 158 -15.85 -23.82 -16.88
N LEU A 159 -14.61 -23.37 -16.67
CA LEU A 159 -13.74 -22.87 -17.76
C LEU A 159 -13.42 -23.98 -18.77
N THR A 160 -13.09 -25.18 -18.27
CA THR A 160 -12.82 -26.35 -19.13
C THR A 160 -14.07 -26.77 -19.90
N LEU A 161 -15.24 -26.78 -19.24
CA LEU A 161 -16.52 -27.08 -19.89
C LEU A 161 -16.83 -26.08 -21.00
N ASN A 162 -16.68 -24.78 -20.74
CA ASN A 162 -16.95 -23.73 -21.72
C ASN A 162 -16.01 -23.82 -22.94
N THR A 163 -14.73 -24.09 -22.71
CA THR A 163 -13.75 -24.32 -23.79
C THR A 163 -14.14 -25.53 -24.66
N CYS A 164 -14.65 -26.61 -24.05
CA CYS A 164 -15.15 -27.76 -24.78
C CYS A 164 -16.40 -27.42 -25.61
N ILE A 165 -17.36 -26.71 -25.02
CA ILE A 165 -18.60 -26.28 -25.71
C ILE A 165 -18.28 -25.39 -26.92
N THR A 166 -17.36 -24.44 -26.77
CA THR A 166 -16.94 -23.57 -27.86
C THR A 166 -16.20 -24.34 -28.96
N GLY A 167 -15.33 -25.29 -28.57
CA GLY A 167 -14.69 -26.21 -29.51
C GLY A 167 -15.69 -27.02 -30.33
N TYR A 168 -16.71 -27.60 -29.68
CA TYR A 168 -17.76 -28.35 -30.35
C TYR A 168 -18.54 -27.50 -31.37
N LYS A 169 -18.95 -26.28 -30.99
CA LYS A 169 -19.64 -25.36 -31.90
C LYS A 169 -18.81 -25.02 -33.13
N ASN A 170 -17.50 -24.85 -32.98
CA ASN A 170 -16.61 -24.58 -34.10
C ASN A 170 -16.55 -25.76 -35.07
N VAL A 171 -16.41 -26.99 -34.56
CA VAL A 171 -16.42 -28.20 -35.39
C VAL A 171 -17.75 -28.35 -36.12
N GLU A 172 -18.88 -28.06 -35.46
CA GLU A 172 -20.21 -28.12 -36.10
C GLU A 172 -20.33 -27.14 -37.28
N VAL A 173 -19.80 -25.91 -37.13
CA VAL A 173 -19.77 -24.93 -38.23
C VAL A 173 -18.88 -25.41 -39.38
N GLN A 174 -17.69 -25.92 -39.08
CA GLN A 174 -16.79 -26.47 -40.10
C GLN A 174 -17.43 -27.64 -40.84
N MET A 175 -18.16 -28.50 -40.13
CA MET A 175 -18.84 -29.64 -40.74
C MET A 175 -19.96 -29.21 -41.69
N LYS A 176 -20.72 -28.16 -41.33
CA LYS A 176 -21.73 -27.56 -42.22
C LYS A 176 -21.09 -26.91 -43.47
N GLN A 177 -19.95 -26.24 -43.31
CA GLN A 177 -19.22 -25.67 -44.44
C GLN A 177 -18.67 -26.76 -45.37
N LEU A 178 -18.11 -27.83 -44.82
CA LEU A 178 -17.62 -28.98 -45.56
C LEU A 178 -18.76 -29.68 -46.31
N SER A 179 -19.96 -29.78 -45.74
CA SER A 179 -21.11 -30.38 -46.43
C SER A 179 -21.63 -29.53 -47.60
N THR A 180 -21.42 -28.22 -47.58
CA THR A 180 -21.82 -27.33 -48.70
C THR A 180 -20.77 -27.24 -49.82
N LEU A 181 -19.55 -27.73 -49.58
CA LEU A 181 -18.44 -27.62 -50.53
C LEU A 181 -18.65 -28.47 -51.81
N PRO A 182 -19.17 -29.70 -51.76
CA PRO A 182 -19.46 -30.51 -52.95
C PRO A 182 -20.44 -29.84 -53.90
N ASP A 183 -21.55 -29.28 -53.38
CA ASP A 183 -22.54 -28.57 -54.18
C ASP A 183 -21.93 -27.32 -54.83
N ALA A 184 -21.07 -26.60 -54.11
CA ALA A 184 -20.35 -25.45 -54.66
C ALA A 184 -19.37 -25.87 -55.77
N ILE A 185 -18.68 -27.01 -55.60
CA ILE A 185 -17.78 -27.57 -56.62
C ILE A 185 -18.59 -27.95 -57.87
N GLU A 186 -19.71 -28.66 -57.73
CA GLU A 186 -20.56 -29.05 -58.86
C GLU A 186 -21.09 -27.81 -59.62
N ASN A 187 -21.53 -26.79 -58.89
CA ASN A 187 -21.95 -25.52 -59.48
C ASN A 187 -20.82 -24.79 -60.22
N LEU A 188 -19.60 -24.78 -59.66
CA LEU A 188 -18.43 -24.20 -60.31
C LEU A 188 -18.01 -24.99 -61.54
N GLU A 189 -18.04 -26.32 -61.49
CA GLU A 189 -17.75 -27.19 -62.62
C GLU A 189 -18.76 -26.98 -63.76
N SER A 190 -20.05 -26.91 -63.43
CA SER A 190 -21.12 -26.56 -64.38
C SER A 190 -20.94 -25.16 -64.97
N THR A 191 -20.56 -24.18 -64.14
CA THR A 191 -20.29 -22.80 -64.60
C THR A 191 -19.07 -22.75 -65.51
N ILE A 192 -17.99 -23.47 -65.19
CA ILE A 192 -16.79 -23.58 -66.03
C ILE A 192 -17.13 -24.27 -67.35
N ALA A 193 -17.93 -25.34 -67.32
CA ALA A 193 -18.40 -26.00 -68.54
C ALA A 193 -19.24 -25.03 -69.40
N GLY A 194 -20.15 -24.28 -68.79
CA GLY A 194 -20.96 -23.27 -69.46
C GLY A 194 -20.16 -22.09 -70.00
N LEU A 195 -19.17 -21.60 -69.26
CA LEU A 195 -18.27 -20.54 -69.70
C LEU A 195 -17.33 -21.00 -70.80
N ARG A 196 -16.82 -22.23 -70.74
CA ARG A 196 -16.05 -22.83 -71.86
C ARG A 196 -16.91 -22.97 -73.10
N ALA A 197 -18.16 -23.43 -72.97
CA ALA A 197 -19.10 -23.51 -74.08
C ALA A 197 -19.41 -22.11 -74.67
N LYS A 198 -19.61 -21.11 -73.82
CA LYS A 198 -19.82 -19.70 -74.23
C LYS A 198 -18.57 -19.05 -74.81
N GLN A 199 -17.37 -19.40 -74.34
CA GLN A 199 -16.11 -18.90 -74.89
C GLN A 199 -15.87 -19.47 -76.29
N VAL A 200 -16.16 -20.76 -76.50
CA VAL A 200 -16.13 -21.37 -77.83
C VAL A 200 -17.17 -20.72 -78.74
N ALA A 201 -18.37 -20.40 -78.23
CA ALA A 201 -19.42 -19.73 -79.00
C ALA A 201 -19.18 -18.21 -79.23
N GLY A 202 -18.45 -17.54 -78.34
CA GLY A 202 -18.13 -16.11 -78.39
C GLY A 202 -16.84 -15.78 -79.15
N MET A 203 -16.06 -16.78 -79.54
CA MET A 203 -14.92 -16.60 -80.45
C MET A 203 -15.39 -16.14 -81.85
N ASP A 204 -16.66 -16.37 -82.19
CA ASP A 204 -17.28 -16.01 -83.47
C ASP A 204 -18.04 -14.66 -83.46
N SER A 205 -18.19 -13.98 -82.32
CA SER A 205 -18.94 -12.71 -82.24
C SER A 205 -18.20 -11.60 -81.49
N SER A 206 -17.62 -10.69 -82.27
CA SER A 206 -17.05 -9.43 -81.80
C SER A 206 -18.14 -8.43 -81.41
N ASP A 207 -18.58 -8.41 -80.15
CA ASP A 207 -19.59 -7.45 -79.66
C ASP A 207 -19.03 -6.53 -78.54
N PRO A 208 -19.01 -5.18 -78.72
CA PRO A 208 -18.19 -4.27 -77.91
C PRO A 208 -18.88 -3.71 -76.65
N ARG A 209 -19.97 -4.32 -76.15
CA ARG A 209 -20.79 -3.77 -75.04
C ARG A 209 -20.82 -4.58 -73.76
N SER A 210 -19.86 -5.48 -73.54
CA SER A 210 -19.74 -6.22 -72.27
C SER A 210 -19.02 -5.39 -71.21
N SER A 211 -19.76 -4.82 -70.26
CA SER A 211 -19.20 -4.23 -69.03
C SER A 211 -18.57 -5.27 -68.08
N GLN A 212 -18.62 -6.56 -68.43
CA GLN A 212 -17.86 -7.64 -67.78
C GLN A 212 -16.52 -7.93 -68.49
N ASN A 213 -16.22 -7.24 -69.60
CA ASN A 213 -14.92 -7.24 -70.27
C ASN A 213 -14.23 -5.89 -70.09
N LEU A 214 -14.16 -5.38 -68.86
CA LEU A 214 -13.33 -4.20 -68.59
C LEU A 214 -11.86 -4.60 -68.79
N PRO A 215 -11.09 -3.84 -69.59
CA PRO A 215 -9.68 -4.15 -69.78
C PRO A 215 -8.97 -4.06 -68.42
N LEU A 216 -7.99 -4.93 -68.21
CA LEU A 216 -7.21 -5.06 -66.96
C LEU A 216 -6.77 -3.71 -66.31
N PRO A 217 -6.45 -2.64 -67.06
CA PRO A 217 -6.14 -1.34 -66.47
C PRO A 217 -7.32 -0.68 -65.73
N ALA A 218 -8.54 -0.82 -66.24
CA ALA A 218 -9.74 -0.21 -65.64
C ALA A 218 -10.13 -0.89 -64.32
N THR A 219 -9.95 -2.21 -64.22
CA THR A 219 -10.20 -2.96 -62.97
C THR A 219 -9.13 -2.66 -61.92
N ARG A 220 -7.87 -2.50 -62.32
CA ARG A 220 -6.77 -2.08 -61.42
C ARG A 220 -6.99 -0.68 -60.86
N ALA A 221 -7.50 0.25 -61.66
CA ALA A 221 -7.83 1.60 -61.19
C ALA A 221 -8.90 1.57 -60.08
N LEU A 222 -10.00 0.85 -60.30
CA LEU A 222 -11.06 0.69 -59.29
C LEU A 222 -10.58 -0.04 -58.03
N LEU A 223 -9.72 -1.06 -58.16
CA LEU A 223 -9.11 -1.71 -57.01
C LEU A 223 -8.26 -0.72 -56.20
N SER A 224 -7.44 0.09 -56.86
CA SER A 224 -6.60 1.09 -56.17
C SER A 224 -7.44 2.17 -55.45
N GLU A 225 -8.59 2.55 -56.02
CA GLU A 225 -9.53 3.47 -55.38
C GLU A 225 -10.14 2.85 -54.12
N ARG A 226 -10.60 1.59 -54.19
CA ARG A 226 -11.16 0.87 -53.04
C ARG A 226 -10.12 0.58 -51.97
N GLU A 227 -8.89 0.27 -52.35
CA GLU A 227 -7.76 0.13 -51.42
C GLU A 227 -7.45 1.46 -50.71
N ALA A 228 -7.53 2.59 -51.42
CA ALA A 228 -7.36 3.91 -50.81
C ALA A 228 -8.50 4.25 -49.83
N GLU A 229 -9.75 3.92 -50.18
CA GLU A 229 -10.90 4.07 -49.28
C GLU A 229 -10.74 3.21 -48.02
N LEU A 230 -10.36 1.92 -48.17
CA LEU A 230 -10.11 1.03 -47.05
C LEU A 230 -8.97 1.53 -46.16
N ALA A 231 -7.89 2.03 -46.76
CA ALA A 231 -6.80 2.64 -46.01
C ALA A 231 -7.25 3.90 -45.25
N ALA A 232 -8.13 4.72 -45.84
CA ALA A 232 -8.70 5.90 -45.18
C ALA A 232 -9.58 5.51 -43.98
N LEU A 233 -10.48 4.53 -44.14
CA LEU A 233 -11.31 4.02 -43.04
C LEU A 233 -10.45 3.41 -41.92
N ASN A 234 -9.43 2.63 -42.27
CA ASN A 234 -8.51 2.05 -41.28
C ASN A 234 -7.76 3.13 -40.47
N ARG A 235 -7.36 4.23 -41.10
CA ARG A 235 -6.76 5.38 -40.39
C ARG A 235 -7.76 6.04 -39.43
N GLN A 236 -9.03 6.17 -39.83
CA GLN A 236 -10.08 6.71 -38.95
C GLN A 236 -10.33 5.80 -37.75
N ILE A 237 -10.41 4.47 -37.97
CA ILE A 237 -10.56 3.49 -36.90
C ILE A 237 -9.39 3.58 -35.92
N ALA A 238 -8.15 3.64 -36.41
CA ALA A 238 -6.96 3.78 -35.57
C ALA A 238 -6.97 5.10 -34.77
N ALA A 239 -7.40 6.21 -35.37
CA ALA A 239 -7.52 7.49 -34.66
C ALA A 239 -8.57 7.45 -33.54
N VAL A 240 -9.72 6.82 -33.79
CA VAL A 240 -10.76 6.63 -32.77
C VAL A 240 -10.28 5.68 -31.66
N GLN A 241 -9.62 4.58 -32.01
CA GLN A 241 -9.05 3.65 -31.03
C GLN A 241 -8.00 4.30 -30.14
N ASN A 242 -7.18 5.21 -30.67
CA ASN A 242 -6.17 5.94 -29.88
C ASN A 242 -6.78 7.02 -28.97
N THR A 243 -7.94 7.59 -29.34
CA THR A 243 -8.60 8.65 -28.54
C THR A 243 -9.53 8.10 -27.47
N LEU A 244 -10.10 6.91 -27.67
CA LEU A 244 -10.96 6.21 -26.73
C LEU A 244 -10.35 6.06 -25.31
N PRO A 245 -9.12 5.54 -25.11
CA PRO A 245 -8.59 5.35 -23.76
C PRO A 245 -8.39 6.66 -23.00
N ARG A 246 -8.06 7.75 -23.72
CA ARG A 246 -7.97 9.08 -23.10
C ARG A 246 -9.34 9.55 -22.63
N LYS A 247 -10.38 9.40 -23.47
CA LYS A 247 -11.75 9.77 -23.11
C LYS A 247 -12.31 8.91 -21.97
N THR A 248 -11.97 7.63 -21.92
CA THR A 248 -12.29 6.75 -20.79
C THR A 248 -11.66 7.26 -19.48
N ARG A 249 -10.38 7.62 -19.50
CA ARG A 249 -9.71 8.19 -18.31
C ARG A 249 -10.30 9.53 -17.87
N GLU A 250 -10.66 10.39 -18.82
CA GLU A 250 -11.35 11.66 -18.55
C GLU A 250 -12.72 11.41 -17.90
N ALA A 251 -13.49 10.42 -18.39
CA ALA A 251 -14.77 10.05 -17.81
C ALA A 251 -14.64 9.48 -16.38
N GLU A 252 -13.69 8.58 -16.15
CA GLU A 252 -13.42 8.04 -14.80
C GLU A 252 -12.96 9.13 -13.82
N ALA A 253 -12.20 10.13 -14.28
CA ALA A 253 -11.79 11.25 -13.44
C ALA A 253 -13.00 12.08 -13.00
N LEU A 254 -13.89 12.41 -13.94
CA LEU A 254 -15.14 13.11 -13.64
C LEU A 254 -16.06 12.29 -12.74
N GLU A 255 -16.12 10.97 -12.91
CA GLU A 255 -16.89 10.09 -12.03
C GLU A 255 -16.35 10.14 -10.59
N ARG A 256 -15.03 10.09 -10.41
CA ARG A 256 -14.40 10.25 -9.08
C ARG A 256 -14.74 11.62 -8.47
N GLU A 257 -14.68 12.70 -9.24
CA GLU A 257 -15.07 14.03 -8.79
C GLU A 257 -16.55 14.09 -8.38
N CYS A 258 -17.45 13.50 -9.17
CA CYS A 258 -18.87 13.38 -8.83
C CYS A 258 -19.06 12.62 -7.51
N THR A 259 -18.38 11.49 -7.28
CA THR A 259 -18.53 10.76 -6.01
C THR A 259 -18.04 11.57 -4.80
N VAL A 260 -17.01 12.42 -4.96
CA VAL A 260 -16.55 13.30 -3.89
C VAL A 260 -17.57 14.40 -3.63
N LEU A 261 -18.15 14.98 -4.68
CA LEU A 261 -19.21 15.99 -4.55
C LEU A 261 -20.48 15.41 -3.92
N GLU A 262 -20.86 14.17 -4.26
CA GLU A 262 -21.99 13.47 -3.64
C GLU A 262 -21.78 13.27 -2.14
N ARG A 263 -20.59 12.80 -1.71
CA ARG A 263 -20.25 12.69 -0.28
C ARG A 263 -20.34 14.02 0.44
N ARG A 264 -19.77 15.09 -0.14
CA ARG A 264 -19.87 16.45 0.43
C ARG A 264 -21.31 16.94 0.52
N LYS A 265 -22.13 16.64 -0.47
CA LYS A 265 -23.56 16.95 -0.47
C LYS A 265 -24.27 16.20 0.66
N ASP A 266 -24.01 14.91 0.82
CA ASP A 266 -24.62 14.09 1.87
C ASP A 266 -24.15 14.55 3.27
N GLU A 267 -22.87 14.87 3.46
CA GLU A 267 -22.33 15.45 4.70
C GLU A 267 -22.95 16.82 5.03
N ALA A 268 -23.14 17.69 4.03
CA ALA A 268 -23.81 18.97 4.24
C ALA A 268 -25.29 18.78 4.60
N ILE A 269 -25.95 17.78 4.01
CA ILE A 269 -27.34 17.41 4.33
C ILE A 269 -27.43 16.88 5.78
N THR A 270 -26.53 15.99 6.20
CA THR A 270 -26.52 15.49 7.57
C THR A 270 -26.24 16.60 8.58
N GLN A 271 -25.26 17.47 8.31
CA GLN A 271 -24.98 18.65 9.14
C GLN A 271 -26.20 19.58 9.24
N ALA A 272 -26.90 19.83 8.13
CA ALA A 272 -28.12 20.64 8.13
C ALA A 272 -29.25 19.99 8.93
N HIS A 273 -29.45 18.68 8.80
CA HIS A 273 -30.44 17.94 9.59
C HIS A 273 -30.09 17.91 11.09
N GLU A 274 -28.81 17.74 11.45
CA GLU A 274 -28.35 17.78 12.83
C GLU A 274 -28.53 19.16 13.44
N ALA A 275 -28.19 20.23 12.71
CA ALA A 275 -28.45 21.60 13.14
C ALA A 275 -29.94 21.88 13.32
N GLN A 276 -30.78 21.37 12.41
CA GLN A 276 -32.23 21.48 12.53
C GLN A 276 -32.77 20.70 13.75
N ARG A 277 -32.23 19.51 14.02
CA ARG A 277 -32.61 18.70 15.19
C ARG A 277 -32.24 19.41 16.50
N LYS A 278 -31.00 19.90 16.62
CA LYS A 278 -30.55 20.67 17.80
C LYS A 278 -31.42 21.89 18.06
N LYS A 279 -31.80 22.61 17.00
CA LYS A 279 -32.75 23.73 17.10
C LYS A 279 -34.14 23.30 17.59
N GLN A 280 -34.64 22.13 17.19
CA GLN A 280 -35.93 21.60 17.65
C GLN A 280 -35.88 21.09 19.10
N GLU A 281 -34.75 20.51 19.50
CA GLU A 281 -34.49 20.03 20.87
C GLU A 281 -34.19 21.17 21.85
N GLY A 282 -34.04 22.40 21.35
CA GLY A 282 -33.77 23.59 22.18
C GLY A 282 -32.33 23.66 22.70
N GLU A 283 -31.42 22.83 22.18
CA GLU A 283 -29.98 22.98 22.37
C GLU A 283 -29.57 24.29 21.69
N SER A 284 -29.20 25.30 22.49
CA SER A 284 -28.77 26.58 21.95
C SER A 284 -27.44 26.39 21.23
N ASP A 285 -27.30 27.03 20.06
CA ASP A 285 -26.06 26.97 19.29
C ASP A 285 -24.92 27.44 20.21
N GLY A 286 -23.90 26.61 20.41
CA GLY A 286 -22.76 26.95 21.28
C GLY A 286 -22.10 28.27 20.88
N LEU A 287 -22.25 28.68 19.62
CA LEU A 287 -21.84 30.00 19.13
C LEU A 287 -22.72 31.15 19.67
N GLU A 288 -24.03 30.95 19.80
CA GLU A 288 -24.96 31.92 20.39
C GLU A 288 -24.75 32.01 21.91
N GLU A 289 -24.52 30.89 22.58
CA GLU A 289 -24.16 30.82 23.99
C GLU A 289 -22.84 31.53 24.29
N MET A 290 -21.79 31.28 23.49
CA MET A 290 -20.54 32.02 23.59
C MET A 290 -20.71 33.50 23.26
N GLY A 291 -21.53 33.84 22.26
CA GLY A 291 -21.86 35.23 21.94
C GLY A 291 -22.57 35.95 23.10
N ARG A 292 -23.48 35.26 23.80
CA ARG A 292 -24.14 35.77 25.01
C ARG A 292 -23.15 35.92 26.15
N TRP A 293 -22.25 34.95 26.35
CA TRP A 293 -21.20 35.01 27.35
C TRP A 293 -20.23 36.17 27.08
N TYR A 294 -19.77 36.35 25.84
CA TYR A 294 -18.91 37.47 25.45
C TYR A 294 -19.62 38.82 25.60
N ARG A 295 -20.90 38.95 25.24
CA ARG A 295 -21.66 40.18 25.50
C ARG A 295 -21.85 40.43 27.00
N GLY A 296 -22.04 39.38 27.79
CA GLY A 296 -22.09 39.46 29.25
C GLY A 296 -20.76 39.93 29.83
N ALA A 297 -19.66 39.32 29.39
CA ALA A 297 -18.30 39.67 29.76
C ALA A 297 -17.93 41.09 29.31
N GLU A 298 -18.33 41.50 28.10
CA GLU A 298 -18.17 42.87 27.60
C GLU A 298 -18.94 43.85 28.47
N LYS A 299 -20.19 43.55 28.83
CA LYS A 299 -21.00 44.40 29.70
C LYS A 299 -20.38 44.53 31.10
N THR A 300 -19.91 43.44 31.70
CA THR A 300 -19.26 43.49 33.03
C THR A 300 -17.91 44.19 32.98
N LEU A 301 -17.11 44.00 31.92
CA LEU A 301 -15.90 44.77 31.68
C LEU A 301 -16.21 46.26 31.49
N LYS A 302 -17.29 46.60 30.79
CA LYS A 302 -17.71 47.99 30.57
C LYS A 302 -18.21 48.66 31.86
N GLU A 303 -18.91 47.92 32.73
CA GLU A 303 -19.29 48.37 34.09
C GLU A 303 -18.07 48.53 35.02
N MET A 304 -17.05 47.65 34.92
CA MET A 304 -15.84 47.77 35.75
C MET A 304 -14.88 48.86 35.28
N VAL A 305 -14.88 49.16 33.98
CA VAL A 305 -13.97 50.15 33.41
C VAL A 305 -14.51 51.57 33.55
N ASP A 306 -15.82 51.75 33.79
CA ASP A 306 -16.51 53.04 34.01
C ASP A 306 -15.81 54.22 33.32
N VAL A 307 -15.63 54.09 32.01
CA VAL A 307 -15.33 55.23 31.16
C VAL A 307 -16.68 55.69 30.64
N GLU A 308 -17.22 56.67 31.35
CA GLU A 308 -18.23 57.58 30.81
C GLU A 308 -17.79 58.04 29.42
N GLY A 309 -18.61 57.67 28.44
CA GLY A 309 -18.77 58.34 27.16
C GLY A 309 -20.25 58.43 26.89
#